data_AF-A0ABD0ZGQ3-F1
#
_entry.id   AF-A0ABD0ZGQ3-F1
#
_cell.length_a   1.000
_cell.length_b   1.000
_cell.length_c   1.000
_cell.angle_alpha   90.00
_cell.angle_beta   90.00
_cell.angle_gamma   90.00
#
_symmetry.space_group_name_H-M   'P 1'
#
loop_
_entity.id
_entity.type
_entity.pdbx_description
1 polymer ?
#
loop_
_entity_poly.entity_id
_entity_poly.type
_entity_poly.pdbx_seq_one_letter_code
_entity_poly.pdbx_strand_id
1 'polypeptide(L)'
;MNGEEPPFKRRRRMTILMLPDDLVLNCLARVSKLYYPILSLVSKRFRSIIASTELYQTRIHLGCTESCLYVCLQLDADPKTQYVCSHYVKDQLTPSFPPARHSDATMVGTNIYDIGGLTSDKDYTASSRVMVMDCHSHTWR
;
A
#
# COMPACT_ATOMS: atom_id res chain seq x y z
N MET A 1 -29.62 51.24 29.56
CA MET A 1 -28.34 50.99 28.88
C MET A 1 -28.41 49.57 28.34
N ASN A 2 -28.71 49.42 27.05
CA ASN A 2 -28.85 48.12 26.41
C ASN A 2 -27.45 47.66 26.00
N GLY A 3 -26.88 46.71 26.76
CA GLY A 3 -25.61 46.08 26.41
C GLY A 3 -25.88 44.98 25.38
N GLU A 4 -25.66 45.28 24.10
CA GLU A 4 -25.59 44.26 23.06
C GLU A 4 -24.33 43.41 23.27
N GLU A 5 -24.51 42.12 23.55
CA GLU A 5 -23.41 41.15 23.58
C GLU A 5 -22.80 40.99 22.18
N PRO A 6 -21.46 40.90 22.05
CA PRO A 6 -20.82 40.77 20.75
C PRO A 6 -21.09 39.38 20.15
N PRO A 7 -21.19 39.26 18.81
CA PRO A 7 -21.52 38.00 18.17
C PRO A 7 -20.39 36.98 18.39
N PHE A 8 -20.75 35.80 18.88
CA PHE A 8 -19.87 34.63 19.00
C PHE A 8 -19.21 34.35 17.63
N LYS A 9 -17.95 34.77 17.45
CA LYS A 9 -17.14 34.40 16.28
C LYS A 9 -16.98 32.88 16.30
N ARG A 10 -17.72 32.16 15.45
CA ARG A 10 -17.54 30.72 15.23
C ARG A 10 -16.07 30.48 14.86
N ARG A 11 -15.30 29.95 15.81
CA ARG A 11 -13.91 29.53 15.59
C ARG A 11 -13.98 28.44 14.52
N ARG A 12 -13.63 28.77 13.27
CA ARG A 12 -13.58 27.81 12.18
C ARG A 12 -12.65 26.69 12.62
N ARG A 13 -13.19 25.48 12.82
CA ARG A 13 -12.37 24.29 13.07
C ARG A 13 -11.61 24.04 11.78
N MET A 14 -10.32 24.35 11.78
CA MET A 14 -9.43 23.97 10.69
C MET A 14 -9.27 22.45 10.77
N THR A 15 -9.96 21.75 9.89
CA THR A 15 -9.71 20.33 9.67
C THR A 15 -8.51 20.21 8.73
N ILE A 16 -7.73 19.14 8.89
CA ILE A 16 -6.62 18.80 8.00
C ILE A 16 -7.06 18.75 6.51
N LEU A 17 -8.35 18.53 6.26
CA LEU A 17 -8.98 18.59 4.93
C LEU A 17 -8.97 19.99 4.29
N MET A 18 -8.66 21.05 5.04
CA MET A 18 -8.53 22.43 4.54
C MET A 18 -7.08 22.84 4.23
N LEU A 19 -6.10 22.00 4.57
CA LEU A 19 -4.69 22.28 4.24
C LEU A 19 -4.42 22.06 2.75
N PRO A 20 -3.43 22.73 2.14
CA PRO A 20 -2.89 22.37 0.82
C PRO A 20 -2.34 20.94 0.79
N ASP A 21 -2.38 20.29 -0.38
CA ASP A 21 -1.92 18.90 -0.55
C ASP A 21 -0.45 18.72 -0.13
N ASP A 22 0.42 19.70 -0.40
CA ASP A 22 1.84 19.64 -0.02
C ASP A 22 2.06 19.47 1.49
N LEU A 23 1.26 20.18 2.31
CA LEU A 23 1.34 20.06 3.77
C LEU A 23 0.80 18.71 4.24
N VAL A 24 -0.26 18.21 3.60
CA VAL A 24 -0.83 16.90 3.93
C VAL A 24 0.16 15.79 3.55
N LEU A 25 0.78 15.86 2.37
CA LEU A 25 1.85 14.98 1.91
C LEU A 25 3.02 14.98 2.89
N ASN A 26 3.49 16.16 3.29
CA ASN A 26 4.61 16.29 4.23
C ASN A 26 4.30 15.66 5.61
N CYS A 27 3.05 15.80 6.08
CA CYS A 27 2.59 15.13 7.30
C CYS A 27 2.52 13.61 7.12
N LEU A 28 1.83 13.13 6.08
CA LEU A 28 1.64 11.72 5.80
C LEU A 28 2.94 10.97 5.51
N ALA A 29 3.92 11.65 4.90
CA ALA A 29 5.23 11.08 4.60
C ALA A 29 6.01 10.70 5.87
N ARG A 30 5.74 11.37 7.00
CA ARG A 30 6.35 11.04 8.30
C ARG A 30 5.56 9.99 9.09
N VAL A 31 4.35 9.65 8.66
CA VAL A 31 3.53 8.61 9.30
C VAL A 31 3.92 7.24 8.75
N SER A 32 3.98 6.23 9.60
CA SER A 32 4.27 4.86 9.14
C SER A 32 3.24 4.35 8.14
N LYS A 33 3.68 3.62 7.09
CA LYS A 33 2.80 3.00 6.08
C LYS A 33 1.73 2.10 6.69
N LEU A 34 1.97 1.55 7.88
CA LEU A 34 1.00 0.80 8.67
C LEU A 34 -0.36 1.48 8.83
N TYR A 35 -0.37 2.80 8.96
CA TYR A 35 -1.59 3.55 9.20
C TYR A 35 -2.31 3.93 7.91
N TYR A 36 -1.72 3.70 6.75
CA TYR A 36 -2.26 4.14 5.46
C TYR A 36 -3.60 3.47 5.11
N PRO A 37 -3.83 2.17 5.39
CA PRO A 37 -5.15 1.58 5.21
C PRO A 37 -6.24 2.32 6.01
N ILE A 38 -5.96 2.64 7.27
CA ILE A 38 -6.89 3.35 8.16
C ILE A 38 -7.09 4.79 7.69
N LEU A 39 -6.00 5.50 7.38
CA LEU A 39 -6.03 6.89 6.94
C LEU A 39 -6.74 7.07 5.59
N SER A 40 -6.66 6.07 4.70
CA SER A 40 -7.38 6.03 3.42
C SER A 40 -8.91 5.96 3.57
N LEU A 41 -9.40 5.58 4.75
CA LEU A 41 -10.83 5.54 5.06
C LEU A 41 -11.37 6.89 5.54
N VAL A 42 -10.50 7.81 5.97
CA VAL A 42 -10.89 9.11 6.54
C VAL A 42 -11.58 10.00 5.50
N SER A 43 -11.08 10.03 4.26
CA SER A 43 -11.69 10.79 3.17
C SER A 43 -11.22 10.30 1.80
N LYS A 44 -11.97 10.63 0.74
CA LYS A 44 -11.57 10.39 -0.65
C LYS A 44 -10.23 11.07 -0.98
N ARG A 45 -10.00 12.26 -0.43
CA ARG A 45 -8.75 13.03 -0.62
C ARG A 45 -7.56 12.29 -0.02
N PHE A 46 -7.68 11.82 1.22
CA PHE A 46 -6.63 11.02 1.88
C PHE A 46 -6.32 9.75 1.10
N ARG A 47 -7.36 9.02 0.65
CA ARG A 47 -7.18 7.84 -0.20
C ARG A 47 -6.40 8.15 -1.47
N SER A 48 -6.75 9.27 -2.13
CA SER A 48 -6.07 9.69 -3.36
C SER A 48 -4.60 10.04 -3.11
N ILE A 49 -4.30 10.77 -2.04
CA ILE A 49 -2.92 11.16 -1.68
C ILE A 49 -2.10 9.92 -1.27
N ILE A 50 -2.70 8.99 -0.52
CA ILE A 50 -2.01 7.77 -0.06
C ILE A 50 -1.67 6.85 -1.24
N ALA A 51 -2.55 6.77 -2.24
CA ALA A 51 -2.31 6.01 -3.46
C ALA A 51 -1.35 6.73 -4.45
N SER A 52 -0.99 7.97 -4.19
CA SER A 52 -0.25 8.81 -5.14
C SER A 52 1.26 8.54 -5.10
N THR A 53 1.93 8.77 -6.22
CA THR A 53 3.40 8.66 -6.31
C THR A 53 4.11 9.82 -5.60
N GLU A 54 3.46 10.97 -5.46
CA GLU A 54 3.98 12.16 -4.79
C GLU A 54 4.28 11.90 -3.32
N LEU A 55 3.42 11.11 -2.64
CA LEU A 55 3.67 10.72 -1.25
C LEU A 55 4.96 9.92 -1.14
N TYR A 56 5.17 8.96 -2.05
CA TYR A 56 6.37 8.15 -2.09
C TYR A 56 7.64 9.00 -2.35
N GLN A 57 7.59 9.91 -3.33
CA GLN A 57 8.71 10.81 -3.61
C GLN A 57 9.02 11.71 -2.42
N THR A 58 7.98 12.23 -1.76
CA THR A 58 8.13 13.05 -0.54
C THR A 58 8.80 12.26 0.57
N ARG A 59 8.45 10.98 0.74
CA ARG A 59 9.10 10.10 1.73
C ARG A 59 10.58 9.88 1.44
N ILE A 60 10.94 9.59 0.19
CA ILE A 60 12.35 9.44 -0.20
C ILE A 60 13.10 10.73 0.11
N HIS A 61 12.55 11.87 -0.31
CA HIS A 61 13.17 13.17 -0.10
C HIS A 61 13.39 13.49 1.39
N LEU A 62 12.45 13.07 2.25
CA LEU A 62 12.54 13.23 3.70
C LEU A 62 13.35 12.12 4.40
N GLY A 63 13.91 11.15 3.67
CA GLY A 63 14.61 10.00 4.26
C GLY A 63 13.70 9.06 5.07
N CYS A 64 12.39 9.15 4.86
CA CYS A 64 11.38 8.36 5.57
C CYS A 64 11.10 7.03 4.84
N THR A 65 12.15 6.28 4.52
CA THR A 65 12.04 4.95 3.90
C THR A 65 11.83 3.89 4.97
N GLU A 66 10.83 3.04 4.81
CA GLU A 66 10.59 1.89 5.68
C GLU A 66 11.03 0.62 4.96
N SER A 67 11.77 -0.24 5.66
CA SER A 67 12.12 -1.57 5.17
C SER A 67 10.90 -2.48 5.28
N CYS A 68 10.45 -3.01 4.15
CA CYS A 68 9.30 -3.89 4.05
C CYS A 68 9.80 -5.32 3.82
N LEU A 69 9.48 -6.25 4.72
CA LEU A 69 9.74 -7.67 4.48
C LEU A 69 8.54 -8.25 3.72
N TYR A 70 8.79 -8.74 2.51
CA TYR A 70 7.82 -9.52 1.75
C TYR A 70 8.13 -11.00 1.92
N VAL A 71 7.18 -11.75 2.47
CA VAL A 71 7.28 -13.20 2.59
C VAL A 71 6.25 -13.81 1.67
N CYS A 72 6.68 -14.59 0.68
CA CYS A 72 5.79 -15.34 -0.19
C CYS A 72 5.63 -16.75 0.37
N LEU A 73 4.43 -17.06 0.88
CA LEU A 73 4.11 -18.35 1.49
C LEU A 73 3.38 -19.25 0.49
N GLN A 74 3.86 -20.47 0.28
CA GLN A 74 3.13 -21.48 -0.48
C GLN A 74 2.14 -22.20 0.44
N LEU A 75 0.83 -22.02 0.22
CA LEU A 75 -0.20 -22.73 0.97
C LEU A 75 -0.66 -23.96 0.18
N ASP A 76 -0.32 -25.16 0.66
CA ASP A 76 -0.61 -26.44 0.00
C ASP A 76 -2.08 -26.90 0.15
N ALA A 77 -2.99 -25.99 0.49
CA ALA A 77 -4.42 -26.26 0.50
C ALA A 77 -5.00 -25.93 -0.89
N ASP A 78 -5.21 -26.96 -1.72
CA ASP A 78 -5.87 -26.95 -3.04
C ASP A 78 -4.95 -26.63 -4.27
N PRO A 79 -5.27 -27.11 -5.50
CA PRO A 79 -4.47 -26.87 -6.72
C PRO A 79 -4.30 -25.38 -7.06
N LYS A 80 -5.19 -24.52 -6.56
CA LYS A 80 -5.06 -23.06 -6.63
C LYS A 80 -4.17 -22.57 -5.49
N THR A 81 -2.91 -22.96 -5.52
CA THR A 81 -1.91 -22.52 -4.55
C THR A 81 -1.78 -20.99 -4.62
N GLN A 82 -2.38 -20.32 -3.64
CA GLN A 82 -2.26 -18.88 -3.47
C GLN A 82 -0.96 -18.62 -2.74
N TYR A 83 -0.03 -17.91 -3.37
CA TYR A 83 1.05 -17.33 -2.60
C TYR A 83 0.62 -15.97 -2.11
N VAL A 84 0.78 -15.77 -0.81
CA VAL A 84 0.57 -14.47 -0.19
C VAL A 84 1.94 -13.88 -0.02
N CYS A 85 2.27 -12.84 -0.78
CA CYS A 85 3.43 -12.00 -0.47
C CYS A 85 2.96 -10.93 0.54
N SER A 86 3.23 -11.18 1.82
CA SER A 86 2.76 -10.32 2.91
C SER A 86 3.80 -9.28 3.29
N HIS A 87 3.37 -8.04 3.45
CA HIS A 87 4.12 -6.96 4.08
C HIS A 87 4.13 -7.19 5.60
N TYR A 88 5.25 -7.66 6.16
CA TYR A 88 5.40 -7.95 7.59
C TYR A 88 5.53 -6.67 8.42
N VAL A 89 4.41 -5.97 8.60
CA VAL A 89 4.26 -5.04 9.71
C VAL A 89 2.83 -5.21 10.23
N LYS A 90 2.71 -5.94 11.36
CA LYS A 90 1.48 -6.24 12.12
C LYS A 90 0.15 -6.30 11.33
N ASP A 91 -0.23 -7.53 10.99
CA ASP A 91 -1.62 -8.03 11.04
C ASP A 91 -2.62 -7.61 9.94
N GLN A 92 -2.16 -7.21 8.75
CA GLN A 92 -3.05 -7.10 7.57
C GLN A 92 -2.54 -7.91 6.38
N LEU A 93 -3.22 -9.03 6.13
CA LEU A 93 -3.04 -9.91 4.98
C LEU A 93 -4.03 -9.52 3.88
N THR A 94 -3.63 -8.76 2.84
CA THR A 94 -4.36 -8.61 1.57
C THR A 94 -3.47 -8.06 0.43
N PRO A 95 -3.73 -8.32 -0.87
CA PRO A 95 -4.51 -9.39 -1.48
C PRO A 95 -3.66 -10.42 -2.25
N SER A 96 -4.25 -11.61 -2.38
CA SER A 96 -3.78 -12.81 -3.05
C SER A 96 -4.00 -12.77 -4.56
N PHE A 97 -2.98 -13.20 -5.30
CA PHE A 97 -3.09 -13.83 -6.62
C PHE A 97 -2.31 -15.15 -6.56
N PRO A 98 -2.55 -16.14 -7.43
CA PRO A 98 -1.76 -17.36 -7.42
C PRO A 98 -0.53 -17.15 -8.30
N PRO A 99 0.68 -16.92 -7.75
CA PRO A 99 1.85 -17.23 -8.52
C PRO A 99 1.96 -18.75 -8.69
N ALA A 100 2.67 -19.12 -9.74
CA ALA A 100 2.78 -20.50 -10.16
C ALA A 100 3.52 -21.32 -9.09
N ARG A 101 3.23 -22.63 -9.00
CA ARG A 101 3.96 -23.50 -8.06
C ARG A 101 5.43 -23.51 -8.45
N HIS A 102 6.37 -23.42 -7.51
CA HIS A 102 7.82 -23.43 -7.80
C HIS A 102 8.31 -22.28 -8.70
N SER A 103 7.66 -21.11 -8.66
CA SER A 103 8.22 -19.91 -9.29
C SER A 103 9.41 -19.37 -8.49
N ASP A 104 10.32 -18.66 -9.18
CA ASP A 104 11.43 -17.95 -8.55
C ASP A 104 11.07 -16.48 -8.41
N ALA A 105 11.35 -15.90 -7.24
CA ALA A 105 10.98 -14.53 -6.91
C ALA A 105 12.22 -13.69 -6.60
N THR A 106 12.36 -12.57 -7.30
CA THR A 106 13.48 -11.64 -7.10
C THR A 106 13.01 -10.20 -7.00
N MET A 107 13.71 -9.41 -6.20
CA MET A 107 13.43 -7.98 -6.05
C MET A 107 14.32 -7.17 -7.00
N VAL A 108 13.72 -6.31 -7.81
CA VAL A 108 14.44 -5.35 -8.64
C VAL A 108 13.84 -3.96 -8.40
N GLY A 109 14.60 -3.09 -7.74
CA GLY A 109 14.12 -1.76 -7.34
C GLY A 109 12.96 -1.86 -6.34
N THR A 110 11.81 -1.28 -6.71
CA THR A 110 10.58 -1.29 -5.90
C THR A 110 9.59 -2.37 -6.31
N ASN A 111 10.00 -3.30 -7.16
CA ASN A 111 9.11 -4.32 -7.72
C ASN A 111 9.64 -5.72 -7.37
N ILE A 112 8.71 -6.64 -7.12
CA ILE A 112 9.01 -8.07 -7.00
C ILE A 112 8.61 -8.73 -8.31
N TYR A 113 9.55 -9.48 -8.88
CA TYR A 113 9.38 -10.24 -10.10
C TYR A 113 9.24 -11.69 -9.72
N ASP A 114 8.13 -12.29 -10.10
CA ASP A 114 7.88 -13.72 -9.97
C ASP A 114 7.97 -14.34 -11.37
N ILE A 115 8.91 -15.26 -11.56
CA ILE A 115 9.30 -15.79 -12.86
C ILE A 115 9.10 -17.29 -12.90
N GLY A 116 8.37 -17.74 -13.91
CA GLY A 116 8.24 -19.15 -14.26
C GLY A 116 7.25 -19.91 -13.37
N GLY A 117 7.67 -21.07 -12.89
CA GLY A 117 6.85 -22.00 -12.10
C GLY A 117 6.03 -22.98 -12.93
N LEU A 118 5.20 -23.77 -12.26
CA LEU A 118 4.34 -24.80 -12.81
C LEU A 118 2.90 -24.33 -12.73
N THR A 119 2.18 -24.45 -13.84
CA THR A 119 0.73 -24.19 -13.83
C THR A 119 0.04 -25.26 -13.00
N SER A 120 -1.06 -24.89 -12.36
CA SER A 120 -1.91 -25.81 -11.60
C SER A 120 -2.79 -26.70 -12.49
N ASP A 121 -2.51 -26.79 -13.78
CA ASP A 121 -3.22 -27.69 -14.69
C ASP A 121 -2.76 -29.13 -14.45
N LYS A 122 -3.56 -30.12 -14.87
CA LYS A 122 -3.33 -31.55 -14.64
C LYS A 122 -1.96 -32.03 -15.13
N ASP A 123 -1.39 -31.34 -16.10
CA ASP A 123 -0.12 -31.69 -16.73
C ASP A 123 1.11 -31.02 -16.07
N TYR A 124 0.93 -30.19 -15.03
CA TYR A 124 2.00 -29.43 -14.37
C TYR A 124 2.99 -28.79 -15.36
N THR A 125 2.45 -28.09 -16.35
CA THR A 125 3.26 -27.53 -17.43
C THR A 125 4.14 -26.41 -16.91
N ALA A 126 5.41 -26.42 -17.30
CA ALA A 126 6.32 -25.31 -17.06
C ALA A 126 5.75 -24.02 -17.66
N SER A 127 5.69 -22.97 -16.86
CA SER A 127 5.25 -21.64 -17.25
C SER A 127 6.45 -20.78 -17.56
N SER A 128 6.36 -19.97 -18.61
CA SER A 128 7.29 -18.87 -18.89
C SER A 128 6.72 -17.51 -18.47
N ARG A 129 5.63 -17.51 -17.68
CA ARG A 129 4.98 -16.27 -17.21
C ARG A 129 5.92 -15.51 -16.28
N VAL A 130 5.87 -14.19 -16.40
CA VAL A 130 6.51 -13.26 -15.48
C VAL A 130 5.41 -12.39 -14.91
N MET A 131 5.29 -12.38 -13.60
CA MET A 131 4.37 -11.52 -12.87
C MET A 131 5.17 -10.47 -12.12
N VAL A 132 4.65 -9.25 -12.05
CA VAL A 132 5.32 -8.14 -11.36
C VAL A 132 4.40 -7.58 -10.29
N MET A 133 4.83 -7.63 -9.03
CA MET A 133 4.19 -6.90 -7.94
C MET A 133 4.85 -5.53 -7.80
N ASP A 134 4.04 -4.49 -7.88
CA ASP A 134 4.42 -3.15 -7.44
C ASP A 134 4.30 -3.08 -5.90
N CYS A 135 5.44 -2.92 -5.21
CA CYS A 135 5.48 -2.87 -3.73
C CYS A 135 4.81 -1.61 -3.16
N HIS A 136 4.60 -0.57 -3.97
CA HIS A 136 3.93 0.66 -3.55
C HIS A 136 2.42 0.48 -3.51
N SER A 137 1.83 0.04 -4.64
CA SER A 137 0.38 -0.14 -4.76
C SER A 137 -0.11 -1.49 -4.24
N HIS A 138 0.79 -2.43 -3.94
CA HIS A 138 0.46 -3.81 -3.57
C HIS A 138 -0.41 -4.49 -4.64
N THR A 139 -0.12 -4.22 -5.92
CA THR A 139 -0.85 -4.76 -7.06
C THR A 139 0.05 -5.59 -7.97
N TRP A 140 -0.50 -6.69 -8.48
CA TRP A 140 0.13 -7.55 -9.48
C TRP A 140 -0.28 -7.16 -10.90
N ARG A 141 0.64 -7.33 -11.86
CA ARG A 141 0.37 -7.27 -13.30
C ARG A 141 1.13 -8.35 -14.06
#